data_AF-A0A369JJD1-F1
#
_entry.id   AF-A0A369JJD1-F1
#
_cell.length_a   1.000
_cell.length_b   1.000
_cell.length_c   1.000
_cell.angle_alpha   90.00
_cell.angle_beta   90.00
_cell.angle_gamma   90.00
#
_symmetry.space_group_name_H-M   'P 1'
#
loop_
_entity.id
_entity.type
_entity.pdbx_description
1 polymer ?
#
loop_
_entity_poly.entity_id
_entity_poly.type
_entity_poly.pdbx_seq_one_letter_code
_entity_poly.pdbx_strand_id
1 'polypeptide(L)'
;MALTSQTLSEILSHIAHSGTTITEIMLLLMSNSRSGHPDIVHEVSCQTRDLLDALHAHPSTHSITSAWAQVAMKNTYNTEILSLTRPDSGLHYIALGITEDKICEFDIDDITERMSTGAPHLWELLDELLSADPCLRYKHDWARK
;
A
#
# COMPACT_ATOMS: atom_id res chain seq x y z
N MET A 1 5.88 -15.28 -27.04
CA MET A 1 4.86 -16.01 -27.86
C MET A 1 3.51 -15.71 -27.26
N ALA A 2 2.50 -15.35 -28.06
CA ALA A 2 1.16 -15.12 -27.54
C ALA A 2 0.52 -16.47 -27.15
N LEU A 3 -0.01 -16.58 -25.93
CA LEU A 3 -0.82 -17.72 -25.50
C LEU A 3 -2.04 -17.84 -26.41
N THR A 4 -2.19 -18.98 -27.10
CA THR A 4 -3.40 -19.24 -27.89
C THR A 4 -4.51 -19.75 -26.98
N SER A 5 -5.77 -19.53 -27.37
CA SER A 5 -6.95 -20.05 -26.64
C SER A 5 -6.89 -21.58 -26.45
N GLN A 6 -6.35 -22.29 -27.45
CA GLN A 6 -6.16 -23.74 -27.39
C GLN A 6 -5.12 -24.14 -26.34
N THR A 7 -3.94 -23.51 -26.34
CA THR A 7 -2.88 -23.78 -25.35
C THR A 7 -3.35 -23.47 -23.94
N LEU A 8 -4.13 -22.40 -23.75
CA LEU A 8 -4.71 -22.06 -22.45
C LEU A 8 -5.66 -23.16 -21.98
N SER A 9 -6.55 -23.65 -22.85
CA SER A 9 -7.48 -24.73 -22.50
C SER A 9 -6.75 -26.04 -22.14
N GLU A 10 -5.67 -26.36 -22.84
CA GLU A 10 -4.85 -27.54 -22.53
C GLU A 10 -4.19 -27.40 -21.15
N ILE A 11 -3.57 -26.26 -20.86
CA ILE A 11 -2.96 -25.96 -19.55
C ILE A 11 -4.01 -26.08 -18.43
N LEU A 12 -5.17 -25.45 -18.61
CA LEU A 12 -6.27 -25.50 -17.63
C LEU A 12 -6.76 -26.93 -17.40
N SER A 13 -6.85 -27.74 -18.46
CA SER A 13 -7.24 -29.14 -18.35
C SER A 13 -6.21 -29.94 -17.55
N HIS A 14 -4.92 -29.72 -17.76
CA HIS A 14 -3.86 -30.41 -17.02
C HIS A 14 -3.86 -30.02 -15.54
N ILE A 15 -4.05 -28.73 -15.23
CA ILE A 15 -4.16 -28.25 -13.85
C ILE A 15 -5.37 -28.90 -13.16
N ALA A 16 -6.53 -28.92 -13.82
CA ALA A 16 -7.73 -29.55 -13.27
C ALA A 16 -7.54 -31.06 -13.00
N HIS A 17 -6.87 -31.80 -13.89
CA HIS A 17 -6.58 -33.22 -13.69
C HIS A 17 -5.62 -33.50 -12.52
N SER A 18 -4.78 -32.52 -12.16
CA SER A 18 -3.91 -32.63 -10.99
C SER A 18 -4.62 -32.35 -9.65
N GLY A 19 -5.92 -32.05 -9.68
CA GLY A 19 -6.72 -31.81 -8.48
C GLY A 19 -6.39 -30.49 -7.77
N THR A 20 -5.79 -29.54 -8.48
CA THR A 20 -5.46 -28.20 -7.96
C THR A 20 -6.04 -27.10 -8.84
N THR A 21 -6.00 -25.87 -8.36
CA THR A 21 -6.41 -24.68 -9.10
C THR A 21 -5.23 -23.75 -9.36
N ILE A 22 -5.36 -22.87 -10.36
CA ILE A 22 -4.36 -21.81 -10.61
C ILE A 22 -4.12 -20.98 -9.34
N THR A 23 -5.19 -20.65 -8.62
CA THR A 23 -5.11 -19.87 -7.39
C THR A 23 -4.29 -20.59 -6.32
N GLU A 24 -4.50 -21.89 -6.12
CA GLU A 24 -3.70 -22.69 -5.18
C GLU A 24 -2.22 -22.76 -5.58
N ILE A 25 -1.93 -22.93 -6.88
CA ILE A 25 -0.57 -22.91 -7.39
C ILE A 25 0.08 -21.55 -7.09
N MET A 26 -0.59 -20.44 -7.41
CA MET A 26 -0.10 -19.09 -7.13
C MET A 26 0.14 -18.87 -5.63
N LEU A 27 -0.79 -19.28 -4.77
CA LEU A 27 -0.64 -19.16 -3.33
C LEU A 27 0.52 -20.00 -2.79
N LEU A 28 0.70 -21.23 -3.28
CA LEU A 28 1.80 -22.10 -2.88
C LEU A 28 3.16 -21.56 -3.31
N LEU A 29 3.26 -21.00 -4.52
CA LEU A 29 4.49 -20.38 -5.02
C LEU A 29 4.87 -19.15 -4.19
N MET A 30 3.90 -18.27 -3.91
CA MET A 30 4.14 -17.05 -3.14
C MET A 30 4.39 -17.31 -1.65
N SER A 31 3.80 -18.36 -1.09
CA SER A 31 3.97 -18.71 0.34
C SER A 31 5.25 -19.51 0.61
N ASN A 32 5.77 -20.24 -0.38
CA ASN A 32 6.97 -21.07 -0.23
C ASN A 32 8.14 -20.49 -1.04
N SER A 33 8.76 -19.43 -0.51
CA SER A 33 10.01 -18.85 -1.04
C SER A 33 11.22 -19.80 -1.03
N ARG A 34 11.05 -21.02 -0.48
CA ARG A 34 12.04 -22.11 -0.48
C ARG A 34 11.86 -23.12 -1.63
N SER A 35 10.81 -22.98 -2.44
CA SER A 35 10.60 -23.82 -3.61
C SER A 35 11.67 -23.47 -4.66
N GLY A 36 12.26 -24.49 -5.31
CA GLY A 36 13.49 -24.39 -6.12
C GLY A 36 13.39 -23.59 -7.43
N HIS A 37 12.53 -22.57 -7.50
CA HIS A 37 12.25 -21.77 -8.68
C HIS A 37 12.19 -20.26 -8.35
N PRO A 38 13.32 -19.64 -7.92
CA PRO A 38 13.37 -18.21 -7.60
C PRO A 38 12.97 -17.32 -8.79
N ASP A 39 13.23 -17.77 -10.02
CA ASP A 39 12.89 -17.04 -11.24
C ASP A 39 11.38 -16.83 -11.40
N ILE A 40 10.56 -17.83 -11.00
CA ILE A 40 9.09 -17.75 -11.08
C ILE A 40 8.54 -16.79 -10.03
N VAL A 41 9.05 -16.84 -8.79
CA VAL A 41 8.63 -15.92 -7.74
C VAL A 41 9.00 -14.47 -8.10
N HIS A 42 10.18 -14.28 -8.69
CA HIS A 42 10.61 -12.97 -9.19
C HIS A 42 9.70 -12.48 -10.32
N GLU A 43 9.38 -13.32 -11.30
CA GLU A 43 8.46 -12.97 -12.39
C GLU A 43 7.07 -12.55 -11.87
N VAL A 44 6.49 -13.36 -10.97
CA VAL A 44 5.19 -13.04 -10.34
C VAL A 44 5.29 -11.72 -9.55
N SER A 45 6.39 -11.49 -8.84
CA SER A 45 6.61 -10.24 -8.11
C SER A 45 6.64 -9.03 -9.06
N CYS A 46 7.31 -9.14 -10.21
CA CYS A 46 7.34 -8.07 -11.22
C CYS A 46 5.95 -7.79 -11.82
N GLN A 47 5.12 -8.82 -11.98
CA GLN A 47 3.78 -8.71 -12.58
C GLN A 47 2.66 -8.53 -11.56
N THR A 48 2.96 -8.46 -10.25
CA THR A 48 1.93 -8.42 -9.20
C THR A 48 1.04 -7.19 -9.32
N ARG A 49 1.58 -6.03 -9.74
CA ARG A 49 0.78 -4.83 -9.98
C ARG A 49 -0.26 -5.07 -11.07
N ASP A 50 0.16 -5.55 -12.24
CA ASP A 50 -0.74 -5.82 -13.37
C ASP A 50 -1.81 -6.86 -13.01
N LEU A 51 -1.45 -7.86 -12.20
CA LEU A 51 -2.38 -8.85 -11.68
C LEU A 51 -3.44 -8.22 -10.74
N LEU A 52 -3.02 -7.37 -9.81
CA LEU A 52 -3.93 -6.66 -8.90
C LEU A 52 -4.85 -5.72 -9.69
N ASP A 53 -4.33 -5.02 -10.70
CA ASP A 53 -5.11 -4.16 -11.58
C ASP A 53 -6.14 -4.96 -12.38
N ALA A 54 -5.75 -6.12 -12.92
CA ALA A 54 -6.67 -7.03 -13.61
C ALA A 54 -7.76 -7.58 -12.67
N LEU A 55 -7.40 -7.97 -11.45
CA LEU A 55 -8.34 -8.42 -10.42
C LEU A 55 -9.29 -7.30 -9.98
N HIS A 56 -8.83 -6.05 -9.96
CA HIS A 56 -9.66 -4.90 -9.67
C HIS A 56 -10.60 -4.58 -10.84
N ALA A 57 -10.11 -4.61 -12.08
CA ALA A 57 -10.91 -4.30 -13.27
C ALA A 57 -11.99 -5.36 -13.58
N HIS A 58 -11.78 -6.61 -13.18
CA HIS A 58 -12.71 -7.69 -13.50
C HIS A 58 -13.99 -7.65 -12.63
N PRO A 59 -15.21 -7.66 -13.21
CA PRO A 59 -16.46 -7.45 -12.47
C PRO A 59 -16.70 -8.41 -11.30
N SER A 60 -16.30 -9.68 -11.44
CA SER A 60 -16.50 -10.69 -10.39
C SER A 60 -15.57 -10.54 -9.18
N THR A 61 -14.44 -9.85 -9.35
CA THR A 61 -13.40 -9.70 -8.32
C THR A 61 -13.24 -8.26 -7.84
N HIS A 62 -13.76 -7.28 -8.57
CA HIS A 62 -13.67 -5.85 -8.23
C HIS A 62 -14.02 -5.56 -6.77
N SER A 63 -15.16 -6.06 -6.28
CA SER A 63 -15.64 -5.76 -4.91
C SER A 63 -14.73 -6.35 -3.83
N ILE A 64 -14.30 -7.61 -3.98
CA ILE A 64 -13.43 -8.27 -3.01
C ILE A 64 -12.02 -7.68 -3.02
N THR A 65 -11.47 -7.36 -4.20
CA THR A 65 -10.16 -6.71 -4.34
C THR A 65 -10.16 -5.33 -3.69
N SER A 66 -11.22 -4.53 -3.91
CA SER A 66 -11.37 -3.20 -3.31
C SER A 66 -11.47 -3.27 -1.79
N ALA A 67 -12.28 -4.20 -1.26
CA ALA A 67 -12.44 -4.39 0.18
C ALA A 67 -11.13 -4.81 0.84
N TRP A 68 -10.39 -5.74 0.21
CA TRP A 68 -9.07 -6.16 0.69
C TRP A 68 -8.07 -4.99 0.71
N ALA A 69 -7.98 -4.22 -0.38
CA ALA A 69 -7.08 -3.07 -0.47
C ALA A 69 -7.39 -2.02 0.61
N GLN A 70 -8.67 -1.75 0.87
CA GLN A 70 -9.10 -0.85 1.93
C GLN A 70 -8.64 -1.33 3.32
N VAL A 71 -8.77 -2.62 3.61
CA VAL A 71 -8.32 -3.21 4.89
C VAL A 71 -6.80 -3.14 5.01
N ALA A 72 -6.06 -3.47 3.94
CA ALA A 72 -4.61 -3.41 3.92
C ALA A 72 -4.09 -1.99 4.19
N MET A 73 -4.68 -0.98 3.55
CA MET A 73 -4.30 0.42 3.77
C MET A 73 -4.67 0.90 5.18
N LYS A 74 -5.85 0.55 5.70
CA LYS A 74 -6.23 0.88 7.09
C LYS A 74 -5.24 0.32 8.12
N ASN A 75 -4.78 -0.91 7.92
CA ASN A 75 -3.80 -1.53 8.81
C ASN A 75 -2.43 -0.82 8.75
N THR A 76 -2.04 -0.38 7.55
CA THR A 76 -0.82 0.40 7.33
C THR A 76 -0.93 1.75 8.05
N TYR A 77 -2.00 2.52 7.81
CA TYR A 77 -2.24 3.79 8.48
C TYR A 77 -2.30 3.66 9.99
N ASN A 78 -2.97 2.62 10.52
CA ASN A 78 -3.02 2.39 11.97
C ASN A 78 -1.61 2.16 12.56
N THR A 79 -0.80 1.35 11.89
CA THR A 79 0.59 1.11 12.30
C THR A 79 1.41 2.40 12.31
N GLU A 80 1.26 3.22 11.29
CA GLU A 80 1.93 4.51 11.18
C GLU A 80 1.45 5.52 12.23
N ILE A 81 0.14 5.64 12.47
CA ILE A 81 -0.43 6.47 13.54
C ILE A 81 0.12 6.04 14.91
N LEU A 82 0.17 4.74 15.17
CA LEU A 82 0.74 4.21 16.40
C LEU A 82 2.25 4.51 16.52
N SER A 83 2.98 4.52 15.39
CA SER A 83 4.39 4.93 15.36
C SER A 83 4.55 6.41 15.72
N LEU A 84 3.75 7.29 15.12
CA LEU A 84 3.78 8.73 15.38
C LEU A 84 3.32 9.08 16.80
N THR A 85 2.49 8.28 17.44
CA THR A 85 1.98 8.57 18.79
C THR A 85 2.86 8.03 19.91
N ARG A 86 3.96 7.34 19.61
CA ARG A 86 4.91 6.88 20.64
C ARG A 86 5.61 8.07 21.32
N PRO A 87 5.88 8.02 22.63
CA PRO A 87 6.62 9.09 23.31
C PRO A 87 7.97 9.41 22.65
N ASP A 88 8.65 8.38 22.14
CA ASP A 88 9.96 8.51 21.52
C ASP A 88 9.91 9.10 20.09
N SER A 89 8.73 9.13 19.46
CA SER A 89 8.55 9.77 18.15
C SER A 89 8.57 11.29 18.26
N GLY A 90 8.43 11.83 19.49
CA GLY A 90 8.25 13.24 19.86
C GLY A 90 7.11 13.98 19.17
N LEU A 91 6.21 13.27 18.50
CA LEU A 91 4.90 13.74 18.02
C LEU A 91 3.76 13.34 18.96
N HIS A 92 4.10 12.83 20.15
CA HIS A 92 3.15 12.58 21.22
C HIS A 92 2.82 13.89 21.94
N TYR A 93 1.78 14.57 21.47
CA TYR A 93 1.30 15.83 22.06
C TYR A 93 0.52 15.56 23.35
N ILE A 94 1.21 15.60 24.48
CA ILE A 94 0.53 15.75 25.77
C ILE A 94 0.27 17.25 25.96
N ALA A 95 -0.96 17.69 25.71
CA ALA A 95 -1.38 19.07 25.94
C ALA A 95 -1.20 19.52 27.41
N LEU A 96 -1.10 18.58 28.35
CA LEU A 96 -0.76 18.86 29.74
C LEU A 96 0.76 19.16 29.88
N GLY A 97 1.10 20.43 30.00
CA GLY A 97 2.45 20.88 30.40
C GLY A 97 3.29 21.55 29.31
N ILE A 98 2.71 21.82 28.13
CA ILE A 98 3.34 22.67 27.12
C ILE A 98 3.31 24.11 27.64
N THR A 99 4.49 24.67 27.89
CA THR A 99 4.68 26.10 28.19
C THR A 99 4.70 26.91 26.90
N GLU A 100 4.45 28.22 26.98
CA GLU A 100 4.51 29.13 25.83
C GLU A 100 5.86 29.06 25.10
N ASP A 101 6.96 28.94 25.86
CA ASP A 101 8.31 28.77 25.30
C ASP A 101 8.45 27.49 24.45
N LYS A 102 7.81 26.39 24.86
CA LYS A 102 7.82 25.13 24.10
C LYS A 102 6.95 25.20 22.84
N ILE A 103 5.96 26.09 22.80
CA ILE A 103 5.17 26.38 21.59
C ILE A 103 6.05 27.10 20.56
N CYS A 104 6.94 27.99 21.00
CA CYS A 104 7.88 28.67 20.10
C CYS A 104 8.98 27.76 19.55
N GLU A 105 9.30 26.65 20.24
CA GLU A 105 10.22 25.61 19.76
C GLU A 105 9.59 24.66 18.74
N PHE A 106 8.27 24.77 18.49
CA PHE A 106 7.62 23.96 17.45
C PHE A 106 7.98 24.47 16.06
N ASP A 107 8.85 23.73 15.40
CA ASP A 107 9.12 23.89 13.98
C ASP A 107 8.17 23.00 13.17
N ILE A 108 7.38 23.62 12.29
CA ILE A 108 6.48 22.92 11.37
C ILE A 108 7.30 22.06 10.39
N ASP A 109 8.52 22.48 10.05
CA ASP A 109 9.38 21.74 9.14
C ASP A 109 9.87 20.44 9.80
N ASP A 110 10.23 20.47 11.10
CA ASP A 110 10.59 19.26 11.88
C ASP A 110 9.41 18.28 12.00
N ILE A 111 8.19 18.80 12.26
CA ILE A 111 6.98 17.95 12.30
C ILE A 111 6.74 17.29 10.94
N THR A 112 6.89 18.05 9.85
CA THR A 112 6.69 17.58 8.49
C THR A 112 7.69 16.49 8.12
N GLU A 113 8.97 16.69 8.42
CA GLU A 113 10.02 15.69 8.19
C GLU A 113 9.75 14.40 8.96
N ARG A 114 9.36 14.52 10.23
CA ARG A 114 9.10 13.36 11.10
C ARG A 114 7.83 12.61 10.72
N MET A 115 6.78 13.31 10.33
CA MET A 115 5.55 12.69 9.83
C MET A 115 5.78 11.99 8.50
N SER A 116 6.42 12.65 7.52
CA SER A 116 6.69 12.05 6.21
C SER A 116 7.65 10.86 6.28
N THR A 117 8.60 10.86 7.22
CA THR A 117 9.54 9.74 7.43
C THR A 117 8.94 8.62 8.28
N GLY A 118 8.21 8.95 9.35
CA GLY A 118 7.67 7.98 10.30
C GLY A 118 6.33 7.37 9.89
N ALA A 119 5.62 8.02 8.97
CA ALA A 119 4.29 7.66 8.50
C ALA A 119 4.05 8.07 7.03
N PRO A 120 4.86 7.54 6.09
CA PRO A 120 4.84 7.99 4.70
C PRO A 120 3.47 7.82 4.02
N HIS A 121 2.77 6.69 4.23
CA HIS A 121 1.50 6.46 3.55
C HIS A 121 0.38 7.35 4.12
N LEU A 122 0.38 7.57 5.44
CA LEU A 122 -0.54 8.50 6.10
C LEU A 122 -0.26 9.95 5.67
N TRP A 123 1.02 10.31 5.49
CA TRP A 123 1.43 11.62 5.00
C TRP A 123 0.93 11.88 3.58
N GLU A 124 1.10 10.91 2.67
CA GLU A 124 0.54 10.99 1.32
C GLU A 124 -0.99 11.14 1.34
N LEU A 125 -1.69 10.37 2.19
CA LEU A 125 -3.13 10.51 2.36
C LEU A 125 -3.51 11.92 2.85
N LEU A 126 -2.74 12.51 3.76
CA LEU A 126 -2.97 13.87 4.23
C LEU A 126 -2.76 14.90 3.12
N ASP A 127 -1.70 14.78 2.30
CA ASP A 127 -1.44 15.66 1.16
C ASP A 127 -2.60 15.62 0.15
N GLU A 128 -3.13 14.44 -0.15
CA GLU A 128 -4.30 14.26 -1.03
C GLU A 128 -5.55 14.92 -0.44
N LEU A 129 -5.81 14.74 0.87
CA LEU A 129 -6.96 15.34 1.54
C LEU A 129 -6.88 16.87 1.59
N LEU A 130 -5.69 17.43 1.83
CA LEU A 130 -5.46 18.88 1.84
C LEU A 130 -5.53 19.46 0.41
N SER A 131 -5.05 18.72 -0.58
CA SER A 131 -5.10 19.11 -2.01
C SER A 131 -6.50 19.01 -2.61
N ALA A 132 -7.40 18.26 -1.98
CA ALA A 132 -8.79 18.15 -2.39
C ALA A 132 -9.57 19.47 -2.22
N ASP A 133 -9.11 20.39 -1.36
CA ASP A 133 -9.66 21.75 -1.27
C ASP A 133 -9.06 22.64 -2.37
N PRO A 134 -9.87 23.14 -3.34
CA PRO A 134 -9.39 24.02 -4.40
C PRO A 134 -8.71 25.30 -3.91
N CYS A 135 -9.07 25.80 -2.72
CA CYS A 135 -8.51 27.01 -2.14
C CYS A 135 -7.10 26.78 -1.55
N LEU A 136 -6.81 25.57 -1.06
CA LEU A 136 -5.51 25.19 -0.50
C LEU A 136 -4.53 24.75 -1.59
N ARG A 137 -5.03 24.17 -2.68
CA ARG A 137 -4.22 23.77 -3.84
C ARG A 137 -3.40 24.92 -4.44
N TYR A 138 -3.98 26.12 -4.54
CA TYR A 138 -3.25 27.33 -4.96
C TYR A 138 -2.10 27.71 -4.01
N LYS A 139 -2.22 27.38 -2.72
CA LYS A 139 -1.20 27.63 -1.71
C LYS A 139 -0.12 26.53 -1.62
N HIS A 140 -0.26 25.39 -2.27
CA HIS A 140 0.79 24.35 -2.25
C HIS A 140 1.77 24.52 -3.42
N ASP A 141 1.27 24.98 -4.57
CA ASP A 141 2.07 25.12 -5.80
C ASP A 141 3.16 26.23 -5.74
N TRP A 142 3.05 27.22 -4.84
CA TRP A 142 4.09 28.25 -4.66
C TRP A 142 5.21 27.83 -3.71
N ALA A 143 4.97 26.87 -2.82
CA ALA A 143 5.94 26.39 -1.83
C ALA A 143 6.81 25.23 -2.34
N ARG A 144 6.45 24.61 -3.47
CA ARG A 144 7.25 23.57 -4.16
C ARG A 144 8.28 24.11 -5.18
N LYS A 145 8.49 25.43 -5.25
CA LYS A 145 9.52 26.08 -6.09
C LYS A 145 10.77 26.39 -5.28
#